data_AF-A0AAN8ET27-F1
#
_entry.id   AF-A0AAN8ET27-F1
#
_cell.length_a   1.000
_cell.length_b   1.000
_cell.length_c   1.000
_cell.angle_alpha   90.00
_cell.angle_beta   90.00
_cell.angle_gamma   90.00
#
_symmetry.space_group_name_H-M   'P 1'
#
loop_
_entity.id
_entity.type
_entity.pdbx_description
1 polymer ?
#
loop_
_entity_poly.entity_id
_entity_poly.type
_entity_poly.pdbx_seq_one_letter_code
_entity_poly.pdbx_strand_id
1 'polypeptide(L)'
;MIIALVLTALAFCLNVCGLSKSDIRRKYIFYKFATYSAILAVLLELTALIVFPACFYVKMKEYGSRRDWEVDWSYGLAWGATLFTFGASLLLICDKEHEEVYYKEKTIYNPPPELMN
;
A
#
# COMPACT_ATOMS: atom_id res chain seq x y z
N MET A 1 -0.62 -1.04 -13.56
CA MET A 1 -2.02 -0.84 -13.12
C MET A 1 -2.69 -2.15 -12.74
N ILE A 2 -2.93 -3.11 -13.65
CA ILE A 2 -3.64 -4.37 -13.31
C ILE A 2 -2.94 -5.16 -12.19
N ILE A 3 -1.62 -5.36 -12.31
CA ILE A 3 -0.83 -6.06 -11.29
C ILE A 3 -0.90 -5.33 -9.94
N ALA A 4 -0.80 -4.00 -9.96
CA ALA A 4 -0.90 -3.18 -8.75
C ALA A 4 -2.28 -3.32 -8.10
N LEU A 5 -3.36 -3.31 -8.89
CA LEU A 5 -4.72 -3.51 -8.42
C LEU A 5 -4.91 -4.86 -7.74
N VAL A 6 -4.36 -5.93 -8.32
CA VAL A 6 -4.39 -7.27 -7.72
C VAL A 6 -3.64 -7.27 -6.38
N LEU A 7 -2.45 -6.64 -6.32
CA LEU A 7 -1.68 -6.53 -5.08
C LEU A 7 -2.41 -5.72 -4.01
N THR A 8 -3.04 -4.59 -4.38
CA THR A 8 -3.85 -3.78 -3.47
C THR A 8 -5.06 -4.56 -2.94
N ALA A 9 -5.74 -5.32 -3.80
CA ALA A 9 -6.86 -6.17 -3.39
C ALA A 9 -6.41 -7.29 -2.43
N LEU A 10 -5.27 -7.93 -2.71
CA LEU A 10 -4.67 -8.91 -1.81
C LEU A 10 -4.29 -8.28 -0.46
N ALA A 11 -3.66 -7.10 -0.46
CA ALA A 11 -3.30 -6.36 0.74
C ALA A 11 -4.54 -6.04 1.60
N PHE A 12 -5.62 -5.60 0.96
CA PHE A 12 -6.89 -5.33 1.62
C PHE A 12 -7.49 -6.59 2.26
N CYS A 13 -7.55 -7.70 1.52
CA CYS A 13 -8.02 -8.98 2.06
C CYS A 13 -7.17 -9.46 3.24
N LEU A 14 -5.84 -9.34 3.16
CA LEU A 14 -4.93 -9.73 4.24
C LEU A 14 -5.14 -8.87 5.49
N ASN A 15 -5.37 -7.56 5.34
CA ASN A 15 -5.71 -6.67 6.45
C ASN A 15 -7.05 -7.05 7.10
N VAL A 16 -8.10 -7.31 6.30
CA VAL A 16 -9.42 -7.74 6.82
C VAL A 16 -9.32 -9.08 7.55
N CYS A 17 -8.61 -10.05 6.97
CA CYS A 17 -8.34 -11.33 7.62
C CYS A 17 -7.50 -11.18 8.89
N GLY A 18 -6.52 -10.27 8.90
CA GLY A 18 -5.68 -9.96 10.05
C GLY A 18 -6.48 -9.38 11.21
N LEU A 19 -7.40 -8.45 10.94
CA LEU A 19 -8.31 -7.85 11.92
C LEU A 19 -9.22 -8.89 12.60
N SER A 20 -9.61 -9.93 11.85
CA SER A 20 -10.54 -10.96 12.34
C SER A 20 -9.90 -12.00 13.27
N LYS A 21 -8.58 -11.99 13.45
CA LYS A 21 -7.84 -12.98 14.26
C LYS A 21 -7.51 -12.44 15.65
N SER A 22 -7.83 -13.23 16.68
CA SER A 22 -7.55 -12.93 18.09
C SER A 22 -6.08 -13.13 18.49
N ASP A 23 -5.32 -13.94 17.74
CA ASP A 23 -3.92 -14.26 18.06
C ASP A 23 -2.96 -13.14 17.60
N ILE A 24 -2.39 -12.43 18.56
CA ILE A 24 -1.45 -11.31 18.36
C ILE A 24 -0.30 -11.65 17.41
N ARG A 25 0.34 -12.82 17.59
CA ARG A 25 1.50 -13.24 16.77
C ARG A 25 1.12 -13.46 15.31
N ARG A 26 -0.06 -14.04 15.04
CA ARG A 26 -0.53 -14.31 13.67
C ARG A 26 -0.98 -13.02 13.01
N LYS A 27 -1.73 -12.18 13.74
CA LYS A 27 -2.14 -10.84 13.31
C LYS A 27 -0.93 -10.03 12.81
N TYR A 28 0.14 -9.98 13.61
CA TYR A 28 1.37 -9.28 13.24
C TYR A 28 1.98 -9.74 11.90
N ILE A 29 2.00 -11.05 11.64
CA ILE A 29 2.52 -11.59 10.38
C ILE A 29 1.64 -11.17 9.20
N PHE A 30 0.32 -11.26 9.33
CA PHE A 30 -0.61 -10.84 8.28
C PHE A 30 -0.49 -9.36 7.96
N TYR A 31 -0.41 -8.51 8.99
CA TYR A 31 -0.21 -7.07 8.84
C TYR A 31 1.12 -6.74 8.17
N LYS A 32 2.21 -7.40 8.56
CA LYS A 32 3.53 -7.20 7.94
C LYS A 32 3.52 -7.52 6.44
N PHE A 33 2.90 -8.63 6.05
CA PHE A 33 2.73 -8.96 4.62
C PHE A 33 1.84 -7.95 3.91
N ALA A 34 0.74 -7.52 4.53
CA ALA A 34 -0.16 -6.51 3.97
C ALA A 34 0.57 -5.18 3.72
N THR A 35 1.33 -4.68 4.69
CA THR A 35 2.11 -3.43 4.55
C THR A 35 3.14 -3.52 3.42
N TYR A 36 3.91 -4.61 3.31
CA TYR A 36 4.86 -4.76 2.21
C TYR A 36 4.18 -4.82 0.84
N SER A 37 3.05 -5.53 0.75
CA SER A 37 2.28 -5.60 -0.49
C SER A 37 1.68 -4.25 -0.88
N ALA A 38 1.22 -3.44 0.09
CA ALA A 38 0.69 -2.10 -0.14
C ALA A 38 1.78 -1.12 -0.64
N ILE A 39 2.96 -1.12 -0.03
CA ILE A 39 4.09 -0.28 -0.48
C ILE A 39 4.49 -0.66 -1.91
N LEU A 40 4.60 -1.95 -2.21
CA LEU A 40 4.92 -2.42 -3.55
C LEU A 40 3.86 -2.01 -4.58
N ALA A 41 2.58 -2.09 -4.22
CA ALA A 41 1.48 -1.66 -5.08
C ALA A 41 1.60 -0.16 -5.42
N VAL A 42 1.84 0.70 -4.44
CA VAL A 42 2.01 2.15 -4.66
C VAL A 42 3.17 2.45 -5.62
N LEU A 43 4.30 1.77 -5.48
CA LEU A 43 5.43 1.94 -6.39
C LEU A 43 5.07 1.56 -7.83
N LEU A 44 4.30 0.48 -8.01
CA LEU A 44 3.83 0.04 -9.32
C LEU A 44 2.75 0.97 -9.91
N GLU A 45 1.90 1.57 -9.07
CA GLU A 45 0.94 2.60 -9.47
C GLU A 45 1.69 3.84 -9.98
N LEU A 46 2.61 4.40 -9.18
CA LEU A 46 3.44 5.54 -9.56
C LEU A 46 4.23 5.29 -10.85
N THR A 47 4.86 4.11 -10.96
CA THR A 47 5.62 3.75 -12.17
C THR A 47 4.72 3.72 -13.40
N ALA A 48 3.52 3.13 -13.28
CA ALA A 48 2.58 3.10 -14.40
C ALA A 48 2.07 4.48 -14.78
N LEU A 49 1.78 5.36 -13.81
CA LEU A 49 1.30 6.72 -14.07
C LEU A 49 2.36 7.63 -14.67
N ILE A 50 3.64 7.38 -14.41
CA ILE A 50 4.76 8.12 -15.01
C ILE A 50 5.10 7.56 -16.39
N VAL A 51 5.15 6.24 -16.55
CA VAL A 51 5.48 5.59 -17.82
C VAL A 51 4.40 5.83 -18.87
N PHE A 52 3.13 5.92 -18.46
CA PHE A 52 2.01 6.19 -19.36
C PHE A 52 2.24 7.45 -20.20
N PRO A 53 2.33 8.68 -19.65
CA PRO A 53 2.62 9.86 -20.45
C PRO A 53 4.00 9.79 -21.11
N ALA A 54 5.05 9.32 -20.42
CA ALA A 54 6.41 9.32 -20.97
C ALA A 54 6.53 8.49 -22.27
N CYS A 55 6.01 7.27 -22.28
CA CYS A 55 6.01 6.41 -23.47
C CYS A 55 5.01 6.90 -24.51
N PHE A 56 3.87 7.39 -24.05
CA PHE A 56 2.80 7.86 -24.92
C PHE A 56 3.17 9.13 -25.69
N TYR A 57 3.84 10.11 -25.06
CA TYR A 57 4.35 11.31 -25.73
C TYR A 57 5.44 10.98 -26.78
N VAL A 58 6.27 9.96 -26.53
CA VAL A 58 7.27 9.50 -27.51
C VAL A 58 6.58 8.88 -28.73
N LYS A 59 5.59 8.01 -28.50
CA LYS A 59 4.84 7.36 -29.58
C LYS A 59 3.99 8.35 -30.38
N MET A 60 3.37 9.32 -29.72
CA MET A 60 2.63 10.42 -30.34
C MET A 60 3.45 11.20 -31.37
N LYS A 61 4.72 11.48 -31.05
CA LYS A 61 5.64 12.18 -31.94
C LYS A 61 5.91 11.42 -33.25
N GLU A 62 5.81 10.09 -33.22
CA GLU A 62 6.15 9.18 -34.32
C GLU A 62 4.98 8.99 -35.31
N TYR A 63 3.73 9.08 -34.85
CA TYR A 63 2.52 8.86 -35.69
C TYR A 63 2.02 10.10 -36.46
N GLY A 64 2.74 11.23 -36.38
CA GLY A 64 2.39 12.46 -37.07
C GLY A 64 1.34 13.28 -36.31
N SER A 65 1.71 14.53 -35.99
CA SER A 65 0.95 15.54 -35.27
C SER A 65 -0.43 15.83 -35.90
N ARG A 66 -1.44 15.01 -35.65
CA ARG A 66 -2.77 15.23 -36.27
C ARG A 66 -4.01 14.98 -35.42
N ARG A 67 -3.90 14.79 -34.10
CA ARG A 67 -5.07 14.83 -33.22
C ARG A 67 -4.68 15.46 -31.88
N ASP A 68 -5.41 16.48 -31.48
CA ASP A 68 -5.39 17.02 -30.11
C ASP A 68 -5.79 15.87 -29.18
N TRP A 69 -4.79 15.18 -28.63
CA TRP A 69 -5.03 14.18 -27.62
C TRP A 69 -5.01 14.87 -26.28
N GLU A 70 -6.15 14.82 -25.61
CA GLU A 70 -6.29 15.35 -24.27
C GLU A 70 -6.29 14.19 -23.29
N VAL A 71 -5.66 14.42 -22.15
CA VAL A 71 -5.66 13.48 -21.05
C VAL A 71 -7.08 13.42 -20.50
N ASP A 72 -7.71 12.25 -20.58
CA ASP A 72 -9.02 12.03 -20.01
C ASP A 72 -9.03 12.24 -18.49
N TRP A 73 -10.21 12.56 -17.96
CA TRP A 73 -10.45 12.69 -16.53
C TRP A 73 -10.03 11.45 -15.72
N SER A 74 -10.03 10.26 -16.36
CA SER A 74 -9.59 8.99 -15.78
C SER A 74 -8.14 9.00 -15.31
N TYR A 75 -7.25 9.78 -15.93
CA TYR A 75 -5.87 9.92 -15.48
C TYR A 75 -5.78 10.73 -14.17
N GLY A 76 -6.60 11.77 -14.03
CA GLY A 76 -6.74 12.51 -12.78
C GLY A 76 -7.27 11.63 -11.66
N LEU A 77 -8.29 10.79 -11.96
CA LEU A 77 -8.78 9.78 -11.02
C LEU A 77 -7.70 8.78 -10.63
N ALA A 78 -6.85 8.34 -11.56
CA ALA A 78 -5.76 7.41 -11.28
C ALA A 78 -4.73 8.02 -10.31
N TRP A 79 -4.38 9.31 -10.47
CA TRP A 79 -3.51 10.01 -9.52
C TRP A 79 -4.15 10.11 -8.14
N GLY A 80 -5.44 10.47 -8.08
CA GLY A 80 -6.20 10.50 -6.83
C GLY A 80 -6.23 9.14 -6.12
N ALA A 81 -6.50 8.07 -6.86
CA ALA A 81 -6.48 6.71 -6.34
C ALA A 81 -5.09 6.35 -5.78
N THR A 82 -4.01 6.68 -6.50
CA THR A 82 -2.63 6.42 -6.05
C THR A 82 -2.31 7.17 -4.74
N LEU A 83 -2.79 8.40 -4.58
CA LEU A 83 -2.65 9.17 -3.34
C LEU A 83 -3.41 8.54 -2.18
N PHE A 84 -4.62 8.03 -2.42
CA PHE A 84 -5.37 7.30 -1.39
C PHE A 84 -4.68 5.99 -1.00
N THR A 85 -4.17 5.22 -1.97
CA THR A 85 -3.39 4.00 -1.71
C THR A 85 -2.13 4.31 -0.91
N PHE A 86 -1.43 5.40 -1.25
CA PHE A 86 -0.25 5.86 -0.51
C PHE A 86 -0.60 6.26 0.93
N GLY A 87 -1.66 7.04 1.12
CA GLY A 87 -2.15 7.41 2.45
C GLY A 87 -2.54 6.19 3.28
N ALA A 88 -3.24 5.22 2.69
CA ALA A 88 -3.58 3.96 3.35
C ALA A 88 -2.32 3.17 3.75
N SER A 89 -1.30 3.12 2.89
CA SER A 89 -0.02 2.49 3.20
C SER A 89 0.68 3.16 4.38
N LEU A 90 0.66 4.48 4.48
CA LEU A 90 1.23 5.21 5.63
C LEU A 90 0.48 4.88 6.92
N LEU A 91 -0.85 4.89 6.87
CA LEU A 91 -1.67 4.52 8.03
C LEU A 91 -1.38 3.10 8.52
N LEU A 92 -1.18 2.13 7.61
CA LEU A 92 -0.79 0.76 7.98
C LEU A 92 0.59 0.68 8.64
N ILE A 93 1.55 1.54 8.23
CA ILE A 93 2.87 1.61 8.88
C ILE A 93 2.71 2.20 10.29
N CYS A 94 1.99 3.30 10.42
CA CYS A 94 1.75 3.95 11.71
C CYS A 94 1.00 3.02 12.69
N ASP A 95 0.01 2.28 12.21
CA ASP A 95 -0.73 1.30 13.02
C ASP A 95 0.20 0.20 13.55
N LYS A 96 1.10 -0.32 12.69
CA LYS A 96 2.10 -1.32 13.09
C LYS A 96 3.07 -0.79 14.14
N GLU A 97 3.58 0.43 13.96
CA GLU A 97 4.51 1.05 14.92
C GLU A 97 3.83 1.28 16.28
N HIS A 98 2.57 1.75 16.27
CA HIS A 98 1.78 1.95 17.48
C HIS A 98 1.52 0.61 18.21
N GLU A 99 1.18 -0.45 17.49
CA GLU A 99 1.00 -1.78 18.10
C GLU A 99 2.30 -2.31 18.73
N GLU A 100 3.44 -2.17 18.04
CA GLU A 100 4.75 -2.59 18.57
C GLU A 100 5.11 -1.89 19.87
N VAL A 101 4.92 -0.57 19.95
CA VAL A 101 5.18 0.22 21.17
C VAL A 101 4.26 -0.23 22.31
N TYR A 102 2.97 -0.42 22.03
CA TYR A 102 1.99 -0.84 23.04
C TYR A 102 2.32 -2.21 23.64
N TYR A 103 2.77 -3.19 22.83
CA TYR A 103 3.20 -4.49 23.35
C TYR A 103 4.45 -4.38 24.23
N LYS A 104 5.41 -3.52 23.86
CA LYS A 104 6.62 -3.30 24.66
C LYS A 104 6.29 -2.68 26.02
N GLU A 105 5.43 -1.67 26.05
CA GLU A 105 4.98 -1.05 27.31
C GLU A 105 4.29 -2.07 28.22
N LYS A 106 3.35 -2.88 27.71
CA LYS A 106 2.70 -3.92 28.52
C LYS A 106 3.68 -4.91 29.15
N THR A 107 4.72 -5.30 28.42
CA THR A 107 5.73 -6.23 28.96
C THR A 107 6.63 -5.60 30.01
N ILE A 108 6.80 -4.27 30.02
CA ILE A 108 7.58 -3.56 31.05
C ILE A 108 6.77 -3.43 32.35
N TYR A 109 5.48 -3.09 32.25
CA TYR A 109 4.63 -2.88 33.44
C TYR A 109 4.07 -4.17 34.05
N ASN A 110 3.84 -5.21 33.24
CA ASN A 110 3.39 -6.52 33.71
C ASN A 110 4.25 -7.62 33.07
N PRO A 111 5.53 -7.74 33.48
CA PRO A 111 6.41 -8.75 32.94
C PRO A 111 5.85 -10.15 33.25
N PRO A 112 5.91 -11.10 32.30
CA PRO A 112 5.57 -12.48 32.60
C PRO A 112 6.50 -12.99 33.74
N PRO A 113 6.00 -13.84 34.65
CA PRO A 113 6.70 -14.21 35.89
C PRO A 113 8.08 -14.84 35.68
N GLU A 114 8.33 -15.36 34.47
CA GLU A 114 9.61 -15.91 34.00
C GLU A 114 10.71 -14.87 33.68
N LEU A 115 10.40 -13.56 33.70
CA LEU A 115 11.36 -12.45 33.55
C LEU A 115 11.58 -11.65 34.85
N MET A 116 10.97 -12.05 35.97
CA MET A 116 11.03 -11.35 37.26
C MET A 116 12.17 -11.81 38.19
N ASN A 117 13.14 -12.57 37.68
CA ASN A 117 14.25 -13.14 38.47
C ASN A 117 15.61 -12.57 38.06
#